data_AF-A0A1V5DTA2-F1
#
_entry.id   AF-A0A1V5DTA2-F1
#
_cell.length_a   1.000
_cell.length_b   1.000
_cell.length_c   1.000
_cell.angle_alpha   90.00
_cell.angle_beta   90.00
_cell.angle_gamma   90.00
#
_symmetry.space_group_name_H-M   'P 1'
#
loop_
_entity.id
_entity.type
_entity.pdbx_description
1 polymer ?
#
loop_
_entity_poly.entity_id
_entity_poly.type
_entity_poly.pdbx_seq_one_letter_code
_entity_poly.pdbx_strand_id
1 'polypeptide(L)'
;MKKFLIFLSIIILLFSVNAIAAEKPITIKKMYIGMNVDDARNTVQQLLGKEWKITPTGDAKDVLADYRFGNELIFGKPGTAKPVLISEFGFAIYDLDNTYEGFIGCDKNTKQVTGISLGGILVDIIYDSKKVSAEDFVEQLSEHFNLPELSGMFMGWTFTSKNGYTLNIWTNKTLHIKKDLTKKNRQQINFE
;
A
#
# COMPACT_ATOMS: atom_id res chain seq x y z
N MET A 1 -56.77 11.67 46.08
CA MET A 1 -56.48 11.21 44.70
C MET A 1 -55.78 12.32 43.94
N LYS A 2 -54.62 12.00 43.32
CA LYS A 2 -53.90 12.71 42.24
C LYS A 2 -53.31 14.08 42.60
N LYS A 3 -52.08 14.48 42.22
CA LYS A 3 -50.91 13.88 41.56
C LYS A 3 -49.81 14.95 41.77
N PHE A 4 -48.75 14.68 42.51
CA PHE A 4 -47.58 15.57 42.56
C PHE A 4 -46.63 15.17 41.42
N LEU A 5 -46.48 16.05 40.43
CA LEU A 5 -45.43 15.96 39.42
C LEU A 5 -44.09 16.25 40.08
N ILE A 6 -43.18 15.28 40.06
CA ILE A 6 -41.75 15.55 40.22
C ILE A 6 -41.12 15.34 38.85
N PHE A 7 -40.76 16.46 38.22
CA PHE A 7 -39.91 16.51 37.04
C PHE A 7 -38.52 16.01 37.45
N LEU A 8 -38.14 14.82 36.99
CA LEU A 8 -36.75 14.37 37.02
C LEU A 8 -36.19 14.50 35.60
N SER A 9 -35.52 15.61 35.34
CA SER A 9 -34.78 15.84 34.10
C SER A 9 -33.60 14.87 34.05
N ILE A 10 -33.73 13.79 33.29
CA ILE A 10 -32.59 12.94 32.92
C ILE A 10 -31.81 13.68 31.84
N ILE A 11 -30.72 14.33 32.24
CA ILE A 11 -29.70 14.81 31.32
C ILE A 11 -28.97 13.58 30.79
N ILE A 12 -29.34 13.11 29.59
CA ILE A 12 -28.55 12.14 28.84
C ILE A 12 -27.37 12.93 28.26
N LEU A 13 -26.23 12.88 28.94
CA LEU A 13 -24.95 13.27 28.36
C LEU A 13 -24.64 12.27 27.24
N LEU A 14 -25.00 12.64 26.01
CA LEU A 14 -24.48 12.02 24.79
C LEU A 14 -22.97 12.31 24.77
N PHE A 15 -22.18 11.46 25.42
CA PHE A 15 -20.79 11.28 25.04
C PHE A 15 -20.81 10.69 23.63
N SER A 16 -20.79 11.57 22.64
CA SER A 16 -20.36 11.23 21.29
C SER A 16 -18.91 10.79 21.42
N VAL A 17 -18.71 9.52 21.77
CA VAL A 17 -17.45 8.84 21.55
C VAL A 17 -17.30 8.88 20.03
N ASN A 18 -16.58 9.88 19.53
CA ASN A 18 -16.09 9.90 18.18
C ASN A 18 -15.15 8.71 18.07
N ALA A 19 -15.73 7.53 17.86
CA ALA A 19 -15.00 6.37 17.38
C ALA A 19 -14.43 6.82 16.05
N ILE A 20 -13.14 7.16 16.05
CA ILE A 20 -12.39 7.41 14.84
C ILE A 20 -12.54 6.11 14.04
N ALA A 21 -13.42 6.13 13.05
CA ALA A 21 -13.64 4.98 12.19
C ALA A 21 -12.26 4.59 11.64
N ALA A 22 -11.83 3.37 11.93
CA ALA A 22 -10.54 2.88 11.47
C ALA A 22 -10.50 3.01 9.95
N GLU A 23 -9.50 3.72 9.43
CA GLU A 23 -9.32 3.88 7.99
C GLU A 23 -9.22 2.51 7.35
N LYS A 24 -10.06 2.26 6.33
CA LYS A 24 -10.03 1.01 5.59
C LYS A 24 -8.68 0.89 4.89
N PRO A 25 -7.99 -0.26 4.99
CA PRO A 25 -6.73 -0.45 4.29
C PRO A 25 -6.93 -0.36 2.78
N ILE A 26 -6.03 0.35 2.10
CA ILE A 26 -6.01 0.35 0.62
C ILE A 26 -5.75 -1.08 0.17
N THR A 27 -6.69 -1.63 -0.60
CA THR A 27 -6.68 -3.02 -1.06
C THR A 27 -6.47 -3.08 -2.56
N ILE A 28 -5.28 -3.48 -3.00
CA ILE A 28 -4.95 -3.70 -4.41
C ILE A 28 -5.30 -5.14 -4.78
N LYS A 29 -6.44 -5.36 -5.46
CA LYS A 29 -6.84 -6.68 -5.98
C LYS A 29 -6.68 -7.80 -4.95
N LYS A 30 -7.27 -7.59 -3.76
CA LYS A 30 -7.22 -8.44 -2.54
C LYS A 30 -5.93 -8.39 -1.74
N MET A 31 -4.86 -7.78 -2.24
CA MET A 31 -3.66 -7.52 -1.45
C MET A 31 -3.81 -6.25 -0.62
N TYR A 32 -3.39 -6.27 0.64
CA TYR A 32 -3.42 -5.09 1.51
C TYR A 32 -2.32 -5.14 2.55
N ILE A 33 -1.91 -3.96 3.01
CA ILE A 33 -0.91 -3.84 4.09
C ILE A 33 -1.48 -4.43 5.38
N GLY A 34 -0.72 -5.32 6.03
CA GLY A 34 -1.11 -6.06 7.23
C GLY A 34 -1.60 -7.48 6.97
N MET A 35 -1.83 -7.88 5.72
CA MET A 35 -2.13 -9.26 5.38
C MET A 35 -0.92 -10.18 5.59
N ASN A 36 -1.13 -11.49 5.71
CA ASN A 36 -0.02 -12.45 5.72
C ASN A 36 0.70 -12.45 4.36
N VAL A 37 2.03 -12.42 4.37
CA VAL A 37 2.84 -12.35 3.15
C VAL A 37 2.70 -13.58 2.25
N ASP A 38 2.44 -14.77 2.80
CA ASP A 38 2.23 -15.97 1.99
C ASP A 38 0.87 -15.93 1.29
N ASP A 39 -0.16 -15.36 1.93
CA ASP A 39 -1.44 -15.07 1.27
C ASP A 39 -1.28 -14.02 0.16
N ALA A 40 -0.44 -13.00 0.39
CA ALA A 40 -0.11 -12.01 -0.64
C ALA A 40 0.59 -12.69 -1.81
N ARG A 41 1.57 -13.56 -1.55
CA ARG A 41 2.30 -14.34 -2.56
C ARG A 41 1.37 -15.21 -3.39
N ASN A 42 0.43 -15.91 -2.75
CA ASN A 42 -0.59 -16.72 -3.41
C ASN A 42 -1.51 -15.85 -4.29
N THR A 43 -1.90 -14.67 -3.80
CA THR A 43 -2.70 -13.71 -4.56
C THR A 43 -1.96 -13.23 -5.81
N VAL A 44 -0.68 -12.86 -5.69
CA VAL A 44 0.16 -12.48 -6.84
C VAL A 44 0.26 -13.63 -7.84
N GLN A 45 0.50 -14.86 -7.39
CA GLN A 45 0.57 -16.03 -8.28
C GLN A 45 -0.73 -16.25 -9.05
N GLN A 46 -1.88 -16.05 -8.40
CA GLN A 46 -3.20 -16.17 -9.04
C GLN A 46 -3.45 -15.06 -10.07
N LEU A 47 -3.02 -13.83 -9.78
CA LEU A 47 -3.19 -12.68 -10.67
C LEU A 47 -2.31 -12.78 -11.93
N LEU A 48 -1.08 -13.27 -11.78
CA LEU A 48 -0.08 -13.26 -12.85
C LEU A 48 0.00 -14.59 -13.63
N GLY A 49 -0.53 -15.67 -13.08
CA GLY A 49 -0.41 -17.01 -13.67
C GLY A 49 0.97 -17.64 -13.46
N LYS A 50 1.20 -18.82 -14.04
CA LYS A 50 2.40 -19.64 -13.80
C LYS A 50 3.66 -19.16 -14.52
N GLU A 51 3.50 -18.26 -15.49
CA GLU A 51 4.58 -17.75 -16.31
C GLU A 51 5.48 -16.77 -15.54
N TRP A 52 4.89 -16.04 -14.59
CA TRP A 52 5.64 -15.14 -13.73
C TRP A 52 6.36 -15.90 -12.63
N LYS A 53 7.63 -15.57 -12.42
CA LYS A 53 8.43 -16.14 -11.35
C LYS A 53 8.28 -15.29 -10.10
N ILE A 54 7.98 -15.96 -8.99
CA ILE A 54 7.82 -15.34 -7.67
C ILE A 54 8.73 -16.07 -6.69
N THR A 55 9.69 -15.37 -6.10
CA THR A 55 10.62 -15.99 -5.15
C THR A 55 9.90 -16.46 -3.89
N PRO A 56 10.52 -17.36 -3.12
CA PRO A 56 10.15 -17.52 -1.71
C PRO A 56 10.29 -16.19 -0.96
N THR A 57 9.57 -16.08 0.16
CA THR A 57 9.74 -14.97 1.10
C THR A 57 11.06 -15.15 1.86
N GLY A 58 11.93 -14.14 1.82
CA GLY A 58 13.27 -14.19 2.43
C GLY A 58 13.83 -12.81 2.73
N ASP A 59 15.06 -12.79 3.26
CA ASP A 59 15.80 -11.54 3.43
C ASP A 59 16.06 -10.92 2.04
N ALA A 60 15.80 -9.63 1.89
CA ALA A 60 15.83 -8.94 0.60
C ALA A 60 17.21 -9.04 -0.07
N LYS A 61 18.29 -9.06 0.71
CA LYS A 61 19.66 -9.29 0.19
C LYS A 61 19.83 -10.63 -0.52
N ASP A 62 19.12 -11.67 -0.08
CA ASP A 62 19.23 -13.02 -0.60
C ASP A 62 18.26 -13.20 -1.77
N VAL A 63 17.04 -12.66 -1.62
CA VAL A 63 16.03 -12.63 -2.67
C VAL A 63 16.49 -11.82 -3.88
N LEU A 64 17.24 -10.75 -3.66
CA LEU A 64 17.75 -9.85 -4.70
C LEU A 64 19.25 -10.08 -5.01
N ALA A 65 19.84 -11.20 -4.59
CA ALA A 65 21.27 -11.46 -4.76
C ALA A 65 21.72 -11.39 -6.23
N ASP A 66 20.84 -11.80 -7.15
CA ASP A 66 21.05 -11.77 -8.59
C ASP A 66 20.40 -10.55 -9.27
N TYR A 67 20.11 -9.47 -8.54
CA TYR A 67 19.53 -8.27 -9.14
C TYR A 67 20.52 -7.59 -10.08
N ARG A 68 20.26 -7.73 -11.38
CA ARG A 68 21.07 -7.13 -12.46
C ARG A 68 20.30 -6.11 -13.29
N PHE A 69 19.00 -6.33 -13.48
CA PHE A 69 18.13 -5.50 -14.31
C PHE A 69 16.72 -5.48 -13.71
N GLY A 70 16.02 -4.36 -13.82
CA GLY A 70 14.65 -4.24 -13.35
C GLY A 70 14.20 -2.81 -13.13
N ASN A 71 13.06 -2.68 -12.46
CA ASN A 71 12.45 -1.39 -12.17
C ASN A 71 13.31 -0.60 -11.16
N GLU A 72 14.15 0.31 -11.67
CA GLU A 72 15.05 1.12 -10.86
C GLU A 72 14.31 2.03 -9.85
N LEU A 73 13.03 2.36 -10.07
CA LEU A 73 12.24 3.13 -9.09
C LEU A 73 11.99 2.31 -7.82
N ILE A 74 11.80 1.00 -7.96
CA ILE A 74 11.58 0.07 -6.83
C ILE A 74 12.92 -0.33 -6.22
N PHE A 75 13.82 -0.82 -7.06
CA PHE A 75 15.02 -1.55 -6.63
C PHE A 75 16.29 -0.70 -6.62
N GLY A 76 16.24 0.54 -7.13
CA GLY A 76 17.43 1.34 -7.36
C GLY A 76 18.28 0.79 -8.51
N LYS A 77 19.43 1.44 -8.73
CA LYS A 77 20.39 1.01 -9.74
C LYS A 77 21.17 -0.22 -9.25
N PRO A 78 21.40 -1.23 -10.10
CA PRO A 78 22.29 -2.34 -9.77
C PRO A 78 23.65 -1.84 -9.26
N GLY A 79 24.17 -2.47 -8.20
CA GLY A 79 25.44 -2.09 -7.58
C GLY A 79 25.40 -0.82 -6.71
N THR A 80 24.24 -0.18 -6.55
CA THR A 80 24.08 0.93 -5.60
C THR A 80 23.55 0.45 -4.26
N ALA A 81 23.94 1.15 -3.18
CA ALA A 81 23.89 0.60 -1.83
C ALA A 81 22.48 0.37 -1.26
N LYS A 82 21.39 0.91 -1.83
CA LYS A 82 20.05 0.70 -1.26
C LYS A 82 18.93 0.69 -2.29
N PRO A 83 18.11 -0.37 -2.33
CA PRO A 83 16.80 -0.29 -2.95
C PRO A 83 15.94 0.74 -2.22
N VAL A 84 15.27 1.60 -2.98
CA VAL A 84 14.69 2.85 -2.46
C VAL A 84 13.39 2.61 -1.70
N LEU A 85 12.63 1.57 -2.08
CA LEU A 85 11.24 1.39 -1.66
C LEU A 85 10.91 0.02 -1.05
N ILE A 86 11.89 -0.88 -0.88
CA ILE A 86 11.62 -2.24 -0.41
C ILE A 86 11.89 -2.39 1.08
N SER A 87 11.20 -3.36 1.70
CA SER A 87 11.50 -3.80 3.07
C SER A 87 12.71 -4.74 3.08
N GLU A 88 13.32 -4.93 4.24
CA GLU A 88 14.46 -5.84 4.42
C GLU A 88 14.08 -7.33 4.28
N PHE A 89 12.80 -7.66 4.34
CA PHE A 89 12.27 -9.01 4.22
C PHE A 89 11.02 -9.02 3.32
N GLY A 90 10.88 -10.01 2.45
CA GLY A 90 9.80 -10.05 1.45
C GLY A 90 10.04 -11.03 0.31
N PHE A 91 9.30 -10.88 -0.79
CA PHE A 91 9.52 -11.64 -2.02
C PHE A 91 9.54 -10.73 -3.25
N ALA A 92 10.28 -11.15 -4.28
CA ALA A 92 10.40 -10.48 -5.56
C ALA A 92 9.54 -11.16 -6.63
N ILE A 93 9.12 -10.35 -7.60
CA ILE A 93 8.30 -10.72 -8.74
C ILE A 93 9.09 -10.41 -10.01
N TYR A 94 9.20 -11.39 -10.90
CA TYR A 94 9.97 -11.31 -12.14
C TYR A 94 9.06 -11.56 -13.32
N ASP A 95 9.31 -10.83 -14.40
CA ASP A 95 8.76 -11.17 -15.70
C ASP A 95 9.41 -12.43 -16.30
N LEU A 96 8.98 -12.77 -17.50
CA LEU A 96 9.46 -13.91 -18.28
C LEU A 96 10.95 -13.81 -18.66
N ASP A 97 11.49 -12.59 -18.74
CA ASP A 97 12.86 -12.30 -19.14
C ASP A 97 13.81 -12.20 -17.92
N ASN A 98 13.33 -12.57 -16.72
CA ASN A 98 14.02 -12.43 -15.43
C ASN A 98 14.32 -10.97 -15.03
N THR A 99 13.52 -10.03 -15.51
CA THR A 99 13.53 -8.63 -15.09
C THR A 99 12.74 -8.46 -13.80
N TYR A 100 13.30 -7.74 -12.84
CA TYR A 100 12.62 -7.51 -11.56
C TYR A 100 11.55 -6.43 -11.71
N GLU A 101 10.30 -6.82 -11.54
CA GLU A 101 9.14 -5.96 -11.77
C GLU A 101 8.39 -5.59 -10.50
N GLY A 102 8.54 -6.33 -9.40
CA GLY A 102 7.82 -6.01 -8.17
C GLY A 102 8.41 -6.63 -6.91
N PHE A 103 8.07 -6.04 -5.77
CA PHE A 103 8.49 -6.53 -4.46
C PHE A 103 7.38 -6.33 -3.44
N ILE A 104 7.08 -7.40 -2.70
CA ILE A 104 6.16 -7.32 -1.57
C ILE A 104 6.98 -7.47 -0.30
N GLY A 105 7.08 -6.37 0.44
CA GLY A 105 7.80 -6.31 1.71
C GLY A 105 6.92 -6.70 2.89
N CYS A 106 7.51 -7.32 3.89
CA CYS A 106 6.82 -7.69 5.13
C CYS A 106 7.74 -7.58 6.34
N ASP A 107 7.13 -7.55 7.52
CA ASP A 107 7.85 -7.66 8.79
C ASP A 107 8.33 -9.10 9.00
N LYS A 108 9.62 -9.28 9.30
CA LYS A 108 10.27 -10.60 9.40
C LYS A 108 9.65 -11.50 10.48
N ASN A 109 9.20 -10.91 11.58
CA ASN A 109 8.71 -11.63 12.75
C ASN A 109 7.23 -11.99 12.63
N THR A 110 6.42 -11.03 12.21
CA THR A 110 4.96 -11.17 12.13
C THR A 110 4.48 -11.68 10.77
N LYS A 111 5.35 -11.65 9.75
CA LYS A 111 5.02 -12.00 8.35
C LYS A 111 3.90 -11.14 7.76
N GLN A 112 3.62 -9.98 8.35
CA GLN A 112 2.61 -9.06 7.84
C GLN A 112 3.20 -8.15 6.76
N VAL A 113 2.49 -8.00 5.64
CA VAL A 113 2.87 -7.11 4.54
C VAL A 113 2.98 -5.68 5.05
N THR A 114 4.10 -5.03 4.77
CA THR A 114 4.42 -3.65 5.17
C THR A 114 4.52 -2.72 3.96
N GLY A 115 4.78 -3.28 2.77
CA GLY A 115 4.84 -2.54 1.52
C GLY A 115 4.52 -3.41 0.31
N ILE A 116 3.88 -2.80 -0.68
CA ILE A 116 3.54 -3.40 -1.97
C ILE A 116 4.15 -2.48 -3.05
N SER A 117 5.09 -3.01 -3.83
CA SER A 117 5.72 -2.29 -4.94
C SER A 117 5.49 -3.08 -6.23
N LEU A 118 4.80 -2.45 -7.20
CA LEU A 118 4.46 -3.05 -8.49
C LEU A 118 4.96 -2.14 -9.61
N GLY A 119 5.76 -2.68 -10.53
CA GLY A 119 6.21 -1.98 -11.72
C GLY A 119 5.06 -1.71 -12.68
N GLY A 120 5.28 -0.79 -13.63
CA GLY A 120 4.26 -0.40 -14.61
C GLY A 120 3.67 -1.58 -15.38
N ILE A 121 4.50 -2.55 -15.78
CA ILE A 121 4.05 -3.76 -16.47
C ILE A 121 3.11 -4.60 -15.60
N LEU A 122 3.46 -4.77 -14.31
CA LEU A 122 2.59 -5.47 -13.35
C LEU A 122 1.27 -4.74 -13.16
N VAL A 123 1.30 -3.41 -13.05
CA VAL A 123 0.09 -2.60 -12.92
C VAL A 123 -0.80 -2.74 -14.16
N ASP A 124 -0.21 -2.67 -15.36
CA ASP A 124 -0.93 -2.86 -16.62
C ASP A 124 -1.62 -4.23 -16.70
N ILE A 125 -0.97 -5.30 -16.22
CA ILE A 125 -1.55 -6.66 -16.20
C ILE A 125 -2.66 -6.76 -15.14
N ILE A 126 -2.39 -6.31 -13.92
CA ILE A 126 -3.27 -6.48 -12.77
C ILE A 126 -4.56 -5.65 -12.94
N TYR A 127 -4.48 -4.48 -13.58
CA TYR A 127 -5.60 -3.57 -13.81
C TYR A 127 -6.13 -3.54 -15.23
N ASP A 128 -5.55 -4.30 -16.16
CA ASP A 128 -5.85 -4.22 -17.60
C ASP A 128 -5.73 -2.78 -18.14
N SER A 129 -4.68 -2.07 -17.71
CA SER A 129 -4.53 -0.63 -17.92
C SER A 129 -3.50 -0.26 -18.99
N LYS A 130 -3.03 -1.21 -19.81
CA LYS A 130 -1.98 -0.98 -20.83
C LYS A 130 -2.27 0.16 -21.80
N LYS A 131 -3.55 0.40 -22.12
CA LYS A 131 -4.00 1.47 -23.04
C LYS A 131 -4.46 2.75 -22.32
N VAL A 132 -4.41 2.77 -21.00
CA VAL A 132 -4.78 3.90 -20.16
C VAL A 132 -3.51 4.72 -19.90
N SER A 133 -3.60 6.05 -19.93
CA SER A 133 -2.46 6.91 -19.54
C SER A 133 -2.16 6.77 -18.04
N ALA A 134 -1.05 7.33 -17.56
CA ALA A 134 -0.78 7.32 -16.12
C ALA A 134 -1.72 8.26 -15.38
N GLU A 135 -2.04 9.40 -15.98
CA GLU A 135 -2.98 10.40 -15.52
C GLU A 135 -4.39 9.80 -15.35
N ASP A 136 -4.94 9.19 -16.41
CA ASP A 136 -6.26 8.56 -16.37
C ASP A 136 -6.30 7.39 -15.38
N PHE A 137 -5.19 6.64 -15.27
CA PHE A 137 -5.08 5.56 -14.29
C PHE A 137 -5.15 6.09 -12.86
N VAL A 138 -4.46 7.20 -12.57
CA VAL A 138 -4.48 7.85 -11.25
C VAL A 138 -5.87 8.37 -10.93
N GLU A 139 -6.53 9.03 -11.87
CA GLU A 139 -7.91 9.53 -11.71
C GLU A 139 -8.86 8.38 -11.35
N GLN A 140 -8.90 7.33 -12.18
CA GLN A 140 -9.76 6.16 -11.95
C GLN A 140 -9.45 5.44 -10.63
N LEU A 141 -8.17 5.31 -10.27
CA LEU A 141 -7.75 4.70 -9.01
C LEU A 141 -8.23 5.55 -7.82
N SER A 142 -8.10 6.86 -7.92
CA SER A 142 -8.50 7.81 -6.87
C SER A 142 -10.00 7.78 -6.65
N GLU A 143 -10.78 7.80 -7.73
CA GLU A 143 -12.24 7.64 -7.68
C GLU A 143 -12.63 6.29 -7.05
N HIS A 144 -12.01 5.19 -7.50
CA HIS A 144 -12.32 3.84 -7.01
C HIS A 144 -12.12 3.69 -5.50
N PHE A 145 -11.06 4.30 -4.96
CA PHE A 145 -10.74 4.24 -3.52
C PHE A 145 -11.27 5.44 -2.73
N ASN A 146 -12.00 6.36 -3.37
CA ASN A 146 -12.47 7.61 -2.78
C ASN A 146 -11.32 8.39 -2.08
N LEU A 147 -10.17 8.44 -2.76
CA LEU A 147 -9.01 9.20 -2.30
C LEU A 147 -9.21 10.69 -2.61
N PRO A 148 -8.72 11.60 -1.77
CA PRO A 148 -8.60 13.00 -2.17
C PRO A 148 -7.66 13.09 -3.37
N GLU A 149 -7.72 14.22 -4.08
CA GLU A 149 -6.81 14.50 -5.19
C GLU A 149 -5.35 14.27 -4.77
N LEU A 150 -4.64 13.45 -5.54
CA LEU A 150 -3.23 13.16 -5.26
C LEU A 150 -2.40 14.38 -5.62
N SER A 151 -1.46 14.72 -4.74
CA SER A 151 -0.51 15.80 -5.01
C SER A 151 0.40 15.39 -6.17
N GLY A 152 0.28 16.10 -7.30
CA GLY A 152 1.20 15.95 -8.42
C GLY A 152 2.60 16.43 -8.05
N MET A 153 3.62 15.67 -8.45
CA MET A 153 5.04 15.97 -8.32
C MET A 153 5.75 15.65 -9.63
N PHE A 154 6.98 16.16 -9.80
CA PHE A 154 7.79 16.04 -11.02
C PHE A 154 7.94 14.61 -11.60
N MET A 155 7.69 13.57 -10.80
CA MET A 155 7.86 12.16 -11.19
C MET A 155 6.60 11.31 -10.99
N GLY A 156 5.46 11.90 -10.60
CA GLY A 156 4.23 11.15 -10.33
C GLY A 156 3.32 11.80 -9.30
N TRP A 157 2.54 10.98 -8.61
CA TRP A 157 1.50 11.36 -7.69
C TRP A 157 1.70 10.70 -6.35
N THR A 158 1.46 11.46 -5.27
CA THR A 158 1.55 10.93 -3.91
C THR A 158 0.31 11.27 -3.10
N PHE A 159 -0.16 10.28 -2.35
CA PHE A 159 -1.12 10.45 -1.28
C PHE A 159 -0.51 9.95 0.04
N THR A 160 -0.75 10.69 1.12
CA THR A 160 -0.44 10.24 2.48
C THR A 160 -1.68 10.40 3.34
N SER A 161 -2.18 9.28 3.85
CA SER A 161 -3.30 9.24 4.78
C SER A 161 -2.92 9.77 6.17
N LYS A 162 -3.95 10.09 6.96
CA LYS A 162 -3.79 10.46 8.38
C LYS A 162 -3.21 9.31 9.21
N ASN A 163 -3.46 8.05 8.84
CA ASN A 163 -2.95 6.88 9.57
C ASN A 163 -1.61 6.35 9.06
N GLY A 164 -0.90 7.13 8.25
CA GLY A 164 0.48 6.84 7.84
C GLY A 164 0.61 5.92 6.63
N TYR A 165 -0.46 5.56 5.93
CA TYR A 165 -0.36 4.99 4.60
C TYR A 165 0.16 6.03 3.61
N THR A 166 1.14 5.64 2.81
CA THR A 166 1.60 6.42 1.66
C THR A 166 1.39 5.59 0.40
N LEU A 167 0.76 6.21 -0.59
CA LEU A 167 0.57 5.73 -1.96
C LEU A 167 1.41 6.62 -2.88
N ASN A 168 2.24 6.02 -3.72
CA ASN A 168 2.95 6.71 -4.79
C ASN A 168 2.64 6.02 -6.11
N ILE A 169 2.39 6.81 -7.15
CA ILE A 169 2.19 6.35 -8.52
C ILE A 169 3.12 7.17 -9.40
N TRP A 170 4.03 6.53 -10.13
CA TRP A 170 4.93 7.24 -11.05
C TRP A 170 4.31 7.36 -12.44
N THR A 171 4.89 8.22 -13.28
CA THR A 171 4.45 8.43 -14.68
C THR A 171 4.52 7.18 -15.56
N ASN A 172 5.30 6.17 -15.17
CA ASN A 172 5.30 4.86 -15.82
C ASN A 172 4.32 3.86 -15.15
N LYS A 173 3.37 4.34 -14.35
CA LYS A 173 2.41 3.56 -13.52
C LYS A 173 3.03 2.65 -12.48
N THR A 174 4.33 2.78 -12.18
CA THR A 174 4.89 2.09 -11.00
C THR A 174 4.07 2.52 -9.79
N LEU A 175 3.61 1.55 -9.00
CA LEU A 175 2.71 1.74 -7.88
C LEU A 175 3.41 1.25 -6.62
N HIS A 176 3.52 2.13 -5.63
CA HIS A 176 4.08 1.78 -4.33
C HIS A 176 3.12 2.18 -3.20
N ILE A 177 2.73 1.22 -2.38
CA ILE A 177 1.98 1.44 -1.15
C ILE A 177 2.81 0.96 0.02
N LYS A 178 2.89 1.76 1.08
CA LYS A 178 3.45 1.35 2.37
C LYS A 178 2.69 1.96 3.53
N LYS A 179 2.84 1.37 4.71
CA LYS A 179 2.44 2.01 5.97
C LYS A 179 3.68 2.44 6.73
N ASP A 180 3.79 3.73 6.98
CA ASP A 180 4.78 4.28 7.89
C ASP A 180 4.41 3.93 9.33
N LEU A 181 5.05 2.90 9.87
CA LEU A 181 4.82 2.44 11.24
C LEU A 181 5.36 3.42 12.29
N THR A 182 6.20 4.39 11.89
CA THR A 182 6.71 5.44 12.78
C THR A 182 5.71 6.58 13.00
N LYS A 183 4.67 6.68 12.15
CA LYS A 183 3.56 7.65 12.28
C LYS A 183 2.40 7.14 13.15
N LYS A 184 2.62 6.20 14.06
CA LYS A 184 1.67 5.98 15.16
C LYS A 184 1.70 7.21 16.07
N ASN A 185 0.69 8.07 15.97
CA ASN A 185 0.49 9.25 16.83
C ASN A 185 1.55 10.37 16.70
N ARG A 186 1.58 11.10 15.57
CA ARG A 186 1.79 12.55 15.71
C ARG A 186 0.47 13.12 16.22
N GLN A 187 0.47 13.46 17.51
CA GLN A 187 -0.66 13.83 18.35
C GLN A 187 -1.70 14.72 17.64
N GLN A 188 -2.97 14.58 18.05
CA GLN A 188 -3.93 15.69 18.02
C GLN A 188 -3.21 16.94 18.54
N ILE A 189 -2.96 17.90 17.65
CA ILE A 189 -2.75 19.27 18.09
C ILE A 189 -4.16 19.85 18.18
N ASN A 190 -4.69 19.87 19.40
CA ASN A 190 -5.76 20.81 19.72
C ASN A 190 -5.15 22.20 19.60
N PHE A 191 -5.70 23.02 18.72
CA PHE A 191 -5.80 24.44 18.99
C PHE A 191 -7.24 24.66 19.42
N GLU A 192 -7.39 25.32 20.56
CA GLU A 192 -8.64 25.68 21.21
C GLU A 192 -9.74 26.16 20.24
#